data_AF-A0A7L4QZF5-F1
#
_entry.id   AF-A0A7L4QZF5-F1
#
_cell.length_a   1.000
_cell.length_b   1.000
_cell.length_c   1.000
_cell.angle_alpha   90.00
_cell.angle_beta   90.00
_cell.angle_gamma   90.00
#
_symmetry.space_group_name_H-M   'P 1'
#
loop_
_entity.id
_entity.type
_entity.pdbx_description
1 polymer ?
#
loop_
_entity_poly.entity_id
_entity_poly.type
_entity_poly.pdbx_seq_one_letter_code
_entity_poly.pdbx_strand_id
1 'polypeptide(L)'
;DVELAYSWVDYVYFMTEGNIIGEGIPEDVFRDADLLRKAYLRQPRTLEIYSELERRNLAIRNRFPTSVPELVNSFKPPELMWIEVSPDVKEGDVINLGVMHGEYAINSPYEAVNARVLHIHPEGHAIAEMTRHGIKSGGIVIYDTDIYDEESFRKVIAEEDIDSIGAMGKKSKTLAEKNLIDLKITSGVIDKSILMALCGKRCLILTSGGMIQHAVKRIDEYAESSGIAIQMSLANAERDELDL
;
A
#
# COMPACT_ATOMS: atom_id res chain seq x y z
N ASP A 1 1.47 -15.67 25.76
CA ASP A 1 0.88 -14.43 25.21
C ASP A 1 1.80 -13.94 24.10
N VAL A 2 1.27 -13.68 22.91
CA VAL A 2 2.05 -13.28 21.73
C VAL A 2 2.68 -11.90 21.91
N GLU A 3 1.97 -10.98 22.57
CA GLU A 3 2.48 -9.63 22.81
C GLU A 3 3.69 -9.66 23.75
N LEU A 4 3.62 -10.50 24.78
CA LEU A 4 4.72 -10.70 25.72
C LEU A 4 5.91 -11.39 25.05
N ALA A 5 5.66 -12.39 24.21
CA ALA A 5 6.71 -13.07 23.47
C ALA A 5 7.44 -12.09 22.54
N TYR A 6 6.71 -11.33 21.72
CA TYR A 6 7.30 -10.40 20.78
C TYR A 6 8.10 -9.26 21.43
N SER A 7 7.69 -8.79 22.62
CA SER A 7 8.32 -7.65 23.29
C SER A 7 9.58 -7.98 24.09
N TRP A 8 9.90 -9.26 24.32
CA TRP A 8 10.90 -9.62 25.33
C TRP A 8 11.89 -10.72 24.95
N VAL A 9 11.63 -11.46 23.87
CA VAL A 9 12.45 -12.63 23.53
C VAL A 9 13.38 -12.34 22.37
N ASP A 10 14.61 -12.84 22.45
CA ASP A 10 15.56 -12.77 21.33
C ASP A 10 15.32 -13.89 20.30
N TYR A 11 14.58 -14.94 20.69
CA TYR A 11 14.32 -16.12 19.89
C TYR A 11 12.98 -16.77 20.28
N VAL A 12 12.26 -17.29 19.28
CA VAL A 12 10.91 -17.85 19.46
C VAL A 12 10.86 -19.27 18.90
N TYR A 13 10.18 -20.16 19.61
CA TYR A 13 9.75 -21.47 19.12
C TYR A 13 8.22 -21.48 18.98
N PHE A 14 7.72 -21.83 17.80
CA PHE A 14 6.30 -22.07 17.56
C PHE A 14 6.01 -23.55 17.69
N MET A 15 5.04 -23.89 18.54
CA MET A 15 4.66 -25.27 18.79
C MET A 15 3.16 -25.47 18.60
N THR A 16 2.76 -26.61 18.05
CA THR A 16 1.37 -27.04 17.93
C THR A 16 1.31 -28.54 18.10
N GLU A 17 0.36 -29.02 18.92
CA GLU A 17 0.19 -30.45 19.22
C GLU A 17 1.47 -31.17 19.68
N GLY A 18 2.32 -30.48 20.45
CA GLY A 18 3.58 -31.02 20.97
C GLY A 18 4.74 -31.06 19.97
N ASN A 19 4.55 -30.58 18.75
CA ASN A 19 5.59 -30.49 17.72
C ASN A 19 6.03 -29.04 17.51
N ILE A 20 7.32 -28.84 17.25
CA ILE A 20 7.84 -27.54 16.77
C ILE A 20 7.48 -27.40 15.30
N ILE A 21 6.78 -26.32 14.96
CA ILE A 21 6.32 -26.02 13.59
C ILE A 21 7.10 -24.86 12.95
N GLY A 22 7.94 -24.17 13.72
CA GLY A 22 8.86 -23.13 13.26
C GLY A 22 9.63 -22.51 14.42
N GLU A 23 10.75 -21.86 14.11
CA GLU A 23 11.60 -21.17 15.07
C GLU A 23 12.37 -20.02 14.40
N GLY A 24 12.84 -19.04 15.17
CA GLY A 24 13.63 -17.93 14.65
C GLY A 24 13.58 -16.67 15.50
N ILE A 25 14.16 -15.59 14.98
CA ILE A 25 14.11 -14.27 15.61
C ILE A 25 12.72 -13.64 15.44
N PRO A 26 12.24 -12.85 16.43
CA PRO A 26 10.88 -12.28 16.41
C PRO A 26 10.55 -11.50 15.13
N GLU A 27 11.50 -10.73 14.61
CA GLU A 27 11.34 -9.86 13.43
C GLU A 27 10.92 -10.64 12.17
N ASP A 28 11.39 -11.87 12.03
CA ASP A 28 11.10 -12.74 10.88
C ASP A 28 9.85 -13.58 11.12
N VAL A 29 9.82 -14.30 12.24
CA VAL A 29 8.80 -15.33 12.51
C VAL A 29 7.41 -14.75 12.77
N PHE A 30 7.31 -13.56 13.36
CA PHE A 30 6.01 -12.89 13.56
C PHE A 30 5.52 -12.13 12.31
N ARG A 31 6.28 -12.13 11.21
CA ARG A 31 5.82 -11.66 9.88
C ARG A 31 5.34 -12.80 8.99
N ASP A 32 5.67 -14.05 9.32
CA ASP A 32 5.20 -15.22 8.59
C ASP A 32 3.72 -15.51 8.93
N ALA A 33 2.84 -15.05 8.04
CA ALA A 33 1.40 -15.24 8.18
C ALA A 33 0.99 -16.73 8.19
N ASP A 34 1.74 -17.60 7.50
CA ASP A 34 1.46 -19.03 7.46
C ASP A 34 1.86 -19.71 8.76
N LEU A 35 3.01 -19.35 9.33
CA LEU A 35 3.47 -19.85 10.62
C LEU A 35 2.51 -19.44 11.74
N LEU A 36 2.12 -18.17 11.77
CA LEU A 36 1.14 -17.66 12.76
C LEU A 36 -0.20 -18.37 12.64
N ARG A 37 -0.70 -18.57 11.41
CA ARG A 37 -1.96 -19.29 11.15
C ARG A 37 -1.89 -20.73 11.62
N LYS A 38 -0.80 -21.46 11.31
CA LYS A 38 -0.58 -22.85 11.77
C LYS A 38 -0.50 -22.95 13.29
N ALA A 39 0.06 -21.94 13.94
CA ALA A 39 0.17 -21.84 15.39
C ALA A 39 -1.12 -21.37 16.09
N TYR A 40 -2.18 -21.04 15.34
CA TYR A 40 -3.40 -20.40 15.85
C TYR A 40 -3.14 -19.05 16.56
N LEU A 41 -2.12 -18.33 16.12
CA LEU A 41 -1.70 -17.04 16.66
C LEU A 41 -2.04 -15.89 15.69
N ARG A 42 -2.21 -14.70 16.25
CA ARG A 42 -2.28 -13.46 15.48
C ARG A 42 -0.93 -12.76 15.53
N GLN A 43 -0.70 -11.85 14.59
CA GLN A 43 0.47 -10.97 14.64
C GLN A 43 0.38 -10.07 15.89
N PRO A 44 1.52 -9.79 16.59
CA PRO A 44 1.56 -8.79 17.64
C PRO A 44 1.06 -7.44 17.15
N ARG A 45 0.22 -6.75 17.93
CA ARG A 45 -0.43 -5.50 17.50
C ARG A 45 0.58 -4.41 17.15
N THR A 46 1.67 -4.30 17.89
CA THR A 46 2.72 -3.31 17.61
C THR A 46 3.31 -3.49 16.21
N LEU A 47 3.58 -4.75 15.83
CA LEU A 47 4.11 -5.11 14.52
C LEU A 47 3.07 -4.96 13.41
N GLU A 48 1.81 -5.29 13.69
CA GLU A 48 0.69 -5.08 12.76
C GLU A 48 0.54 -3.59 12.40
N ILE A 49 0.53 -2.71 13.42
CA ILE A 49 0.44 -1.26 13.22
C ILE A 49 1.66 -0.74 12.45
N TYR A 50 2.87 -1.16 12.84
CA TYR A 50 4.09 -0.79 12.12
C TYR A 50 4.02 -1.21 10.65
N SER A 51 3.60 -2.43 10.35
CA SER A 51 3.51 -2.96 8.99
C SER A 51 2.54 -2.14 8.12
N GLU A 52 1.40 -1.73 8.68
CA GLU A 52 0.44 -0.86 7.98
C GLU A 52 1.00 0.56 7.75
N LEU A 53 1.74 1.12 8.71
CA LEU A 53 2.40 2.42 8.55
C LEU A 53 3.56 2.37 7.56
N GLU A 54 4.38 1.33 7.60
CA GLU A 54 5.47 1.09 6.66
C GLU A 54 4.93 0.94 5.23
N ARG A 55 3.86 0.16 5.04
CA ARG A 55 3.18 0.00 3.74
C ARG A 55 2.70 1.33 3.18
N ARG A 56 2.20 2.22 4.04
CA ARG A 56 1.76 3.58 3.67
C ARG A 56 2.89 4.59 3.54
N ASN A 57 4.14 4.15 3.69
CA ASN A 57 5.32 5.00 3.65
C ASN A 57 5.33 6.06 4.78
N LEU A 58 4.64 5.79 5.90
CA LEU A 58 4.53 6.65 7.08
C LEU A 58 5.50 6.25 8.21
N ALA A 59 6.15 5.09 8.10
CA ALA A 59 7.21 4.64 8.99
C ALA A 59 8.54 4.46 8.24
N ILE A 60 9.64 4.63 8.96
CA ILE A 60 11.00 4.29 8.56
C ILE A 60 11.08 2.77 8.46
N ARG A 61 11.55 2.27 7.32
CA ARG A 61 11.64 0.83 7.03
C ARG A 61 12.64 0.12 7.93
N ASN A 62 12.45 -1.19 8.09
CA ASN A 62 13.33 -2.10 8.82
C ASN A 62 13.60 -1.67 10.29
N ARG A 63 12.57 -1.19 10.99
CA ARG A 63 12.66 -0.77 12.41
C ARG A 63 12.04 -1.73 13.42
N PHE A 64 11.20 -2.66 12.98
CA PHE A 64 10.57 -3.74 13.76
C PHE A 64 10.33 -3.40 15.24
N PRO A 65 9.49 -2.39 15.54
CA PRO A 65 9.32 -1.92 16.90
C PRO A 65 8.67 -3.01 17.76
N THR A 66 9.23 -3.23 18.94
CA THR A 66 8.76 -4.22 19.93
C THR A 66 7.96 -3.56 21.05
N SER A 67 8.04 -2.23 21.15
CA SER A 67 7.33 -1.42 22.15
C SER A 67 6.66 -0.19 21.51
N VAL A 68 5.71 0.41 22.23
CA VAL A 68 5.03 1.65 21.78
C VAL A 68 6.02 2.81 21.56
N PRO A 69 7.01 3.08 22.44
CA PRO A 69 8.02 4.10 22.18
C PRO A 69 8.84 3.86 20.91
N GLU A 70 9.25 2.61 20.65
CA GLU A 70 9.93 2.26 19.41
C GLU A 70 9.05 2.45 18.19
N LEU A 71 7.76 2.12 18.30
CA LEU A 71 6.78 2.34 17.24
C LEU A 71 6.67 3.83 16.91
N VAL A 72 6.54 4.70 17.92
CA VAL A 72 6.50 6.15 17.71
C VAL A 72 7.80 6.66 17.08
N ASN A 73 8.95 6.17 17.52
CA ASN A 73 10.26 6.52 16.94
C ASN A 73 10.46 5.97 15.51
N SER A 74 9.66 4.99 15.09
CA SER A 74 9.66 4.47 13.73
C SER A 74 8.89 5.38 12.76
N PHE A 75 8.07 6.32 13.25
CA PHE A 75 7.32 7.20 12.36
C PHE A 75 8.25 8.10 11.57
N LYS A 76 7.89 8.41 10.33
CA LYS A 76 8.61 9.41 9.56
C LYS A 76 8.42 10.79 10.21
N PRO A 77 9.49 11.58 10.37
CA PRO A 77 9.36 12.96 10.78
C PRO A 77 8.54 13.73 9.73
N PRO A 78 7.93 14.87 10.11
CA PRO A 78 7.33 15.77 9.14
C PRO A 78 8.37 16.16 8.08
N GLU A 79 7.96 16.13 6.81
CA GLU A 79 8.79 16.60 5.69
C GLU A 79 8.85 18.13 5.75
N LEU A 80 9.82 18.63 6.50
CA LEU A 80 10.12 20.05 6.63
C LEU A 80 11.16 20.46 5.59
N MET A 81 10.93 21.60 4.95
CA MET A 81 11.85 22.17 3.98
C MET A 81 12.08 23.65 4.21
N TRP A 82 13.28 24.08 3.84
CA TRP A 82 13.64 25.48 3.76
C TRP A 82 13.36 25.99 2.35
N ILE A 83 12.62 27.08 2.27
CA ILE A 83 12.23 27.71 1.02
C ILE A 83 12.36 29.22 1.12
N GLU A 84 12.58 29.91 0.01
CA GLU A 84 12.38 31.35 -0.08
C GLU A 84 10.91 31.63 -0.37
N VAL A 85 10.34 32.64 0.28
CA VAL A 85 8.94 33.05 0.08
C VAL A 85 8.84 34.53 -0.23
N SER A 86 7.84 34.90 -1.02
CA SER A 86 7.55 36.29 -1.34
C SER A 86 7.08 37.06 -0.09
N PRO A 87 7.35 38.37 0.06
CA PRO A 87 7.02 39.15 1.27
C PRO A 87 5.53 39.21 1.65
N ASP A 88 4.63 38.90 0.73
CA ASP A 88 3.19 38.86 0.93
C ASP A 88 2.69 37.56 1.58
N VAL A 89 3.52 36.52 1.60
CA VAL A 89 3.22 35.22 2.22
C VAL A 89 3.31 35.32 3.74
N LYS A 90 2.38 34.68 4.44
CA LYS A 90 2.28 34.68 5.91
C LYS A 90 2.35 33.27 6.47
N GLU A 91 2.70 33.16 7.75
CA GLU A 91 2.59 31.90 8.49
C GLU A 91 1.14 31.38 8.43
N GLY A 92 1.00 30.08 8.15
CA GLY A 92 -0.29 29.43 7.93
C GLY A 92 -0.76 29.39 6.48
N ASP A 93 -0.18 30.20 5.58
CA ASP A 93 -0.52 30.17 4.16
C ASP A 93 -0.12 28.83 3.53
N VAL A 94 -0.92 28.40 2.55
CA VAL A 94 -0.64 27.24 1.72
C VAL A 94 -0.06 27.72 0.40
N ILE A 95 1.16 27.30 0.10
CA ILE A 95 1.89 27.68 -1.10
C ILE A 95 2.16 26.44 -1.94
N ASN A 96 2.19 26.63 -3.26
CA ASN A 96 2.45 25.57 -4.21
C ASN A 96 3.95 25.54 -4.55
N LEU A 97 4.60 24.44 -4.21
CA LEU A 97 6.04 24.25 -4.37
C LEU A 97 6.32 23.36 -5.59
N GLY A 98 6.82 23.94 -6.68
CA GLY A 98 7.17 23.26 -7.94
C GLY A 98 8.45 22.39 -7.87
N VAL A 99 8.71 21.78 -6.71
CA VAL A 99 10.01 21.20 -6.32
C VAL A 99 10.29 19.85 -7.00
N MET A 100 9.29 19.26 -7.66
CA MET A 100 9.32 17.89 -8.19
C MET A 100 9.25 17.85 -9.73
N HIS A 101 9.89 18.81 -10.40
CA HIS A 101 9.99 18.86 -11.87
C HIS A 101 11.43 18.55 -12.33
N GLY A 102 11.61 17.64 -13.29
CA GLY A 102 12.90 17.31 -13.91
C GLY A 102 13.71 16.20 -13.20
N GLU A 103 15.05 16.28 -13.26
CA GLU A 103 15.99 15.23 -12.81
C GLU A 103 15.85 14.82 -11.33
N TYR A 104 15.17 15.61 -10.51
CA TYR A 104 14.99 15.39 -9.08
C TYR A 104 13.76 14.53 -8.72
N ALA A 105 12.91 14.18 -9.70
CA ALA A 105 11.67 13.45 -9.44
C ALA A 105 11.28 12.49 -10.58
N ILE A 106 12.21 11.61 -10.97
CA ILE A 106 12.07 10.64 -12.08
C ILE A 106 10.80 9.77 -11.96
N ASN A 107 10.20 9.63 -10.76
CA ASN A 107 9.01 8.82 -10.50
C ASN A 107 7.90 9.54 -9.68
N SER A 108 7.86 10.88 -9.64
CA SER A 108 6.78 11.60 -8.93
C SER A 108 5.61 11.90 -9.87
N PRO A 109 4.35 11.55 -9.51
CA PRO A 109 3.17 11.91 -10.30
C PRO A 109 2.78 13.40 -10.16
N TYR A 110 3.53 14.21 -9.42
CA TYR A 110 3.22 15.61 -9.11
C TYR A 110 4.30 16.56 -9.61
N GLU A 111 3.90 17.57 -10.40
CA GLU A 111 4.77 18.69 -10.81
C GLU A 111 4.99 19.69 -9.67
N ALA A 112 4.07 19.73 -8.70
CA ALA A 112 4.16 20.60 -7.53
C ALA A 112 3.39 20.06 -6.31
N VAL A 113 3.81 20.45 -5.10
CA VAL A 113 3.19 20.04 -3.84
C VAL A 113 2.77 21.26 -3.02
N ASN A 114 1.57 21.20 -2.43
CA ASN A 114 1.12 22.20 -1.47
C ASN A 114 1.85 22.03 -0.14
N ALA A 115 2.52 23.09 0.31
CA ALA A 115 3.15 23.16 1.61
C ALA A 115 2.55 24.30 2.44
N ARG A 116 2.44 24.07 3.75
CA ARG A 116 1.98 25.07 4.69
C ARG A 116 3.19 25.74 5.33
N VAL A 117 3.23 27.07 5.26
CA VAL A 117 4.28 27.84 5.90
C VAL A 117 4.11 27.76 7.41
N LEU A 118 5.10 27.17 8.10
CA LEU A 118 5.10 27.03 9.55
C LEU A 118 5.75 28.24 10.23
N HIS A 119 6.84 28.75 9.65
CA HIS A 119 7.57 29.87 10.21
C HIS A 119 8.29 30.66 9.12
N ILE A 120 8.35 31.99 9.27
CA ILE A 120 9.11 32.88 8.36
C ILE A 120 10.25 33.55 9.15
N HIS A 121 11.48 33.29 8.71
CA HIS A 121 12.68 33.96 9.18
C HIS A 121 12.73 35.42 8.66
N PRO A 122 13.26 36.39 9.44
CA PRO A 122 13.35 37.79 9.03
C PRO A 122 14.08 38.06 7.70
N GLU A 123 14.90 37.12 7.24
CA GLU A 123 15.64 37.21 5.97
C GLU A 123 14.84 36.71 4.74
N GLY A 124 13.56 36.35 4.90
CA GLY A 124 12.69 35.90 3.81
C GLY A 124 12.71 34.39 3.53
N HIS A 125 13.42 33.63 4.35
CA HIS A 125 13.37 32.17 4.35
C HIS A 125 12.17 31.68 5.17
N ALA A 126 11.53 30.61 4.77
CA ALA A 126 10.47 29.98 5.53
C ALA A 126 10.73 28.49 5.75
N ILE A 127 10.29 27.99 6.91
CA ILE A 127 10.11 26.57 7.16
C ILE A 127 8.69 26.23 6.71
N ALA A 128 8.58 25.35 5.73
CA ALA A 128 7.29 24.86 5.26
C ALA A 128 7.16 23.36 5.49
N GLU A 129 5.96 22.93 5.86
CA GLU A 129 5.57 21.53 5.99
C GLU A 129 4.83 21.10 4.74
N MET A 130 5.29 20.02 4.11
CA MET A 130 4.57 19.41 3.00
C MET A 130 3.25 18.81 3.53
N THR A 131 2.11 19.36 3.09
CA THR A 131 0.79 18.90 3.56
C THR A 131 0.39 17.58 2.91
N ARG A 132 0.90 17.30 1.70
CA ARG A 132 0.82 15.98 1.07
C ARG A 132 2.03 15.16 1.47
N HIS A 133 1.80 14.18 2.33
CA HIS A 133 2.72 13.07 2.51
C HIS A 133 2.73 12.30 1.18
N GLY A 134 3.91 11.93 0.68
CA GLY A 134 4.02 10.98 -0.44
C GLY A 134 3.48 9.61 -0.02
N ILE A 135 2.16 9.46 -0.02
CA ILE A 135 1.49 8.17 0.11
C ILE A 135 1.82 7.46 -1.20
N LYS A 136 2.66 6.42 -1.11
CA LYS A 136 2.78 5.48 -2.22
C LYS A 136 1.43 4.78 -2.29
N SER A 137 0.59 5.16 -3.24
CA SER A 137 -0.58 4.37 -3.58
C SER A 137 -0.09 2.96 -3.92
N GLY A 138 -0.83 1.97 -3.45
CA GLY A 138 -0.62 0.58 -3.84
C GLY A 138 -0.95 0.40 -5.33
N GLY A 139 -1.14 -0.85 -5.71
CA GLY A 139 -1.45 -1.22 -7.08
C GLY A 139 -2.86 -1.76 -7.22
N ILE A 140 -3.48 -1.54 -8.37
CA ILE A 140 -4.61 -2.35 -8.82
C ILE A 140 -4.17 -3.12 -10.05
N VAL A 141 -4.15 -4.43 -9.92
CA VAL A 141 -3.90 -5.35 -11.02
C VAL A 141 -5.24 -5.90 -11.47
N ILE A 142 -5.52 -5.88 -12.76
CA ILE A 142 -6.71 -6.50 -13.35
C ILE A 142 -6.27 -7.79 -14.05
N TYR A 143 -6.96 -8.88 -13.76
CA TYR A 143 -6.72 -10.19 -14.37
C TYR A 143 -7.94 -10.62 -15.18
N ASP A 144 -7.74 -10.84 -16.47
CA ASP A 144 -8.77 -11.38 -17.35
C ASP A 144 -8.95 -12.88 -17.10
N THR A 145 -10.13 -13.24 -16.62
CA THR A 145 -10.51 -14.62 -16.33
C THR A 145 -10.95 -15.40 -17.58
N ASP A 146 -11.11 -14.76 -18.73
CA ASP A 146 -11.37 -15.45 -20.01
C ASP A 146 -10.18 -16.29 -20.47
N ILE A 147 -8.96 -15.86 -20.12
CA ILE A 147 -7.68 -16.49 -20.44
C ILE A 147 -6.96 -16.97 -19.16
N TYR A 148 -7.73 -17.53 -18.23
CA TYR A 148 -7.19 -18.03 -16.97
C TYR A 148 -6.24 -19.22 -17.16
N ASP A 149 -5.09 -19.14 -16.50
CA ASP A 149 -4.11 -20.21 -16.36
C ASP A 149 -3.58 -20.20 -14.92
N GLU A 150 -3.55 -21.36 -14.25
CA GLU A 150 -3.21 -21.46 -12.82
C GLU A 150 -1.73 -21.09 -12.57
N GLU A 151 -0.82 -21.53 -13.43
CA GLU A 151 0.62 -21.28 -13.26
C GLU A 151 0.92 -19.79 -13.42
N SER A 152 0.39 -19.17 -14.47
CA SER A 152 0.49 -17.73 -14.73
C SER A 152 -0.17 -16.92 -13.62
N PHE A 153 -1.34 -17.33 -13.13
CA PHE A 153 -2.02 -16.67 -12.02
C PHE A 153 -1.19 -16.67 -10.74
N ARG A 154 -0.61 -17.82 -10.38
CA ARG A 154 0.26 -17.94 -9.20
C ARG A 154 1.51 -17.07 -9.31
N LYS A 155 2.08 -17.00 -10.52
CA LYS A 155 3.21 -16.11 -10.80
C LYS A 155 2.85 -14.65 -10.59
N VAL A 156 1.70 -14.20 -11.09
CA VAL A 156 1.19 -12.83 -10.88
C VAL A 156 1.03 -12.53 -9.39
N ILE A 157 0.41 -13.43 -8.61
CA ILE A 157 0.23 -13.23 -7.17
C ILE A 157 1.57 -13.03 -6.44
N ALA A 158 2.59 -13.79 -6.82
CA ALA A 158 3.91 -13.73 -6.19
C ALA A 158 4.74 -12.52 -6.64
N GLU A 159 4.79 -12.24 -7.95
CA GLU A 159 5.59 -11.14 -8.51
C GLU A 159 4.99 -9.77 -8.19
N GLU A 160 3.67 -9.67 -8.16
CA GLU A 160 2.95 -8.43 -7.88
C GLU A 160 2.61 -8.24 -6.39
N ASP A 161 3.11 -9.10 -5.49
CA ASP A 161 2.93 -9.01 -4.03
C ASP A 161 1.48 -8.65 -3.61
N ILE A 162 0.51 -9.46 -4.08
CA ILE A 162 -0.92 -9.14 -3.98
C ILE A 162 -1.45 -9.34 -2.56
N ASP A 163 -1.94 -8.26 -1.94
CA ASP A 163 -2.51 -8.26 -0.58
C ASP A 163 -3.96 -8.76 -0.55
N SER A 164 -4.73 -8.50 -1.60
CA SER A 164 -6.17 -8.79 -1.62
C SER A 164 -6.68 -9.11 -3.02
N ILE A 165 -7.62 -10.06 -3.10
CA ILE A 165 -8.23 -10.48 -4.35
C ILE A 165 -9.73 -10.18 -4.27
N GLY A 166 -10.24 -9.52 -5.30
CA GLY A 166 -11.66 -9.31 -5.52
C GLY A 166 -12.12 -9.88 -6.85
N ALA A 167 -13.39 -10.26 -6.95
CA ALA A 167 -13.94 -10.81 -8.20
C ALA A 167 -15.24 -10.13 -8.62
N MET A 168 -15.27 -9.74 -9.89
CA MET A 168 -16.41 -9.13 -10.57
C MET A 168 -17.04 -10.08 -11.56
N GLY A 169 -18.37 -10.05 -11.64
CA GLY A 169 -19.13 -10.94 -12.51
C GLY A 169 -19.28 -12.35 -11.93
N LYS A 170 -20.31 -13.05 -12.41
CA LYS A 170 -20.62 -14.41 -11.94
C LYS A 170 -19.54 -15.41 -12.37
N LYS A 171 -19.01 -15.26 -13.58
CA LYS A 171 -17.97 -16.13 -14.15
C LYS A 171 -16.70 -16.13 -13.29
N SER A 172 -16.15 -14.96 -12.98
CA SER A 172 -14.95 -14.81 -12.16
C SER A 172 -15.12 -15.31 -10.72
N LYS A 173 -16.30 -15.11 -10.12
CA LYS A 173 -16.61 -15.63 -8.78
C LYS A 173 -16.67 -17.16 -8.76
N THR A 174 -17.35 -17.76 -9.73
CA THR A 174 -17.41 -19.23 -9.85
C THR A 174 -16.04 -19.82 -10.18
N LEU A 175 -15.21 -19.14 -10.99
CA LEU A 175 -13.82 -19.54 -11.23
C LEU A 175 -13.01 -19.54 -9.93
N ALA A 176 -13.10 -18.45 -9.15
CA ALA A 176 -12.42 -18.34 -7.88
C ALA A 176 -12.82 -19.45 -6.89
N GLU A 177 -14.13 -19.75 -6.79
CA GLU A 177 -14.63 -20.86 -5.97
C GLU A 177 -14.06 -22.22 -6.42
N LYS A 178 -14.03 -22.49 -7.73
CA LYS A 178 -13.50 -23.75 -8.27
C LYS A 178 -12.00 -23.94 -8.00
N ASN A 179 -11.23 -22.86 -8.05
CA ASN A 179 -9.79 -22.87 -7.83
C ASN A 179 -9.39 -22.54 -6.38
N LEU A 180 -10.36 -22.48 -5.45
CA LEU A 180 -10.15 -22.19 -4.03
C LEU A 180 -9.38 -20.87 -3.79
N ILE A 181 -9.66 -19.86 -4.62
CA ILE A 181 -9.09 -18.52 -4.49
C ILE A 181 -9.85 -17.77 -3.38
N ASP A 182 -9.13 -17.30 -2.37
CA ASP A 182 -9.71 -16.53 -1.26
C ASP A 182 -10.07 -15.11 -1.69
N LEU A 183 -11.35 -14.86 -1.91
CA LEU A 183 -11.87 -13.55 -2.30
C LEU A 183 -12.17 -12.69 -1.07
N LYS A 184 -11.34 -11.67 -0.83
CA LYS A 184 -11.58 -10.66 0.21
C LYS A 184 -12.69 -9.68 -0.18
N ILE A 185 -12.98 -9.52 -1.48
CA ILE A 185 -13.95 -8.55 -1.98
C ILE A 185 -14.87 -9.17 -3.05
N THR A 186 -16.17 -9.21 -2.78
CA THR A 186 -17.17 -9.79 -3.72
C THR A 186 -18.24 -8.80 -4.17
N SER A 187 -18.26 -7.59 -3.63
CA SER A 187 -19.21 -6.52 -3.96
C SER A 187 -18.53 -5.15 -3.95
N GLY A 188 -18.89 -4.26 -4.88
CA GLY A 188 -18.26 -2.95 -5.03
C GLY A 188 -16.75 -3.07 -5.26
N VAL A 189 -16.32 -4.04 -6.07
CA VAL A 189 -14.91 -4.47 -6.15
C VAL A 189 -14.01 -3.34 -6.62
N ILE A 190 -14.43 -2.55 -7.63
CA ILE A 190 -13.62 -1.44 -8.15
C ILE A 190 -13.38 -0.39 -7.05
N ASP A 191 -14.45 0.17 -6.48
CA ASP A 191 -14.32 1.25 -5.50
C ASP A 191 -13.58 0.79 -4.23
N LYS A 192 -13.81 -0.44 -3.77
CA LYS A 192 -13.06 -0.99 -2.63
C LYS A 192 -11.59 -1.23 -2.96
N SER A 193 -11.27 -1.66 -4.19
CA SER A 193 -9.88 -1.81 -4.64
C SER A 193 -9.18 -0.46 -4.74
N ILE A 194 -9.88 0.59 -5.21
CA ILE A 194 -9.40 1.97 -5.17
C ILE A 194 -9.08 2.37 -3.72
N LEU A 195 -10.02 2.21 -2.80
CA LEU A 195 -9.80 2.56 -1.39
C LEU A 195 -8.63 1.78 -0.76
N MET A 196 -8.49 0.50 -1.09
CA MET A 196 -7.38 -0.33 -0.59
C MET A 196 -6.04 0.08 -1.22
N ALA A 197 -6.01 0.41 -2.51
CA ALA A 197 -4.83 0.97 -3.18
C ALA A 197 -4.43 2.32 -2.58
N LEU A 198 -5.38 3.20 -2.23
CA LEU A 198 -5.08 4.43 -1.51
C LEU A 198 -4.49 4.19 -0.11
N CYS A 199 -4.78 3.03 0.48
CA CYS A 199 -4.16 2.58 1.73
C CYS A 199 -2.79 1.90 1.52
N GLY A 200 -2.23 1.93 0.31
CA GLY A 200 -0.95 1.32 -0.03
C GLY A 200 -1.02 -0.18 -0.38
N LYS A 201 -2.21 -0.78 -0.46
CA LYS A 201 -2.37 -2.23 -0.71
C LYS A 201 -2.38 -2.55 -2.20
N ARG A 202 -1.83 -3.71 -2.58
CA ARG A 202 -1.91 -4.25 -3.94
C ARG A 202 -3.12 -5.16 -4.07
N CYS A 203 -4.04 -4.79 -4.94
CA CYS A 203 -5.32 -5.46 -5.11
C CYS A 203 -5.39 -6.12 -6.49
N LEU A 204 -5.81 -7.38 -6.55
CA LEU A 204 -6.10 -8.07 -7.80
C LEU A 204 -7.61 -8.10 -8.03
N ILE A 205 -8.06 -7.62 -9.19
CA ILE A 205 -9.46 -7.70 -9.64
C ILE A 205 -9.56 -8.80 -10.69
N LEU A 206 -10.29 -9.88 -10.37
CA LEU A 206 -10.67 -10.92 -11.31
C LEU A 206 -11.93 -10.49 -12.04
N THR A 207 -11.85 -10.33 -13.36
CA THR A 207 -12.99 -9.90 -14.18
C THR A 207 -12.88 -10.49 -15.59
N SER A 208 -13.85 -10.25 -16.46
CA SER A 208 -13.85 -10.79 -17.85
C SER A 208 -14.60 -9.89 -18.82
N GLY A 209 -14.26 -9.97 -20.10
CA GLY A 209 -14.93 -9.24 -21.18
C GLY A 209 -15.04 -7.73 -20.93
N GLY A 210 -16.18 -7.13 -21.29
CA GLY A 210 -16.41 -5.68 -21.17
C GLY A 210 -16.31 -5.11 -19.74
N MET A 211 -16.30 -5.96 -18.70
CA MET A 211 -16.08 -5.51 -17.33
C MET A 211 -14.61 -5.11 -17.07
N ILE A 212 -13.66 -5.52 -17.93
CA ILE A 212 -12.26 -5.06 -17.88
C ILE A 212 -12.21 -3.56 -18.22
N GLN A 213 -12.75 -3.18 -19.38
CA GLN A 213 -12.83 -1.78 -19.82
C GLN A 213 -13.58 -0.91 -18.79
N HIS A 214 -14.67 -1.43 -18.22
CA HIS A 214 -15.42 -0.71 -17.19
C HIS A 214 -14.59 -0.49 -15.91
N ALA A 215 -13.78 -1.48 -15.50
CA ALA A 215 -12.90 -1.32 -14.35
C ALA A 215 -11.79 -0.31 -14.61
N VAL A 216 -11.12 -0.40 -15.77
CA VAL A 216 -10.08 0.53 -16.20
C VAL A 216 -10.62 1.96 -16.21
N LYS A 217 -11.71 2.20 -16.94
CA LYS A 217 -12.34 3.52 -17.05
C LYS A 217 -12.70 4.11 -15.69
N ARG A 218 -13.30 3.31 -14.79
CA ARG A 218 -13.71 3.77 -13.46
C ARG A 218 -12.52 4.14 -12.56
N ILE A 219 -11.39 3.43 -12.69
CA ILE A 219 -10.14 3.72 -11.96
C ILE A 219 -9.50 5.00 -12.52
N ASP A 220 -9.43 5.13 -13.84
CA ASP A 220 -8.88 6.32 -14.52
C ASP A 220 -9.73 7.58 -14.17
N GLU A 221 -11.06 7.51 -14.23
CA GLU A 221 -11.96 8.58 -13.80
C GLU A 221 -11.73 9.02 -12.34
N TYR A 222 -11.43 8.06 -11.45
CA TYR A 222 -11.10 8.38 -10.07
C TYR A 222 -9.73 9.09 -9.98
N ALA A 223 -8.72 8.60 -10.70
CA ALA A 223 -7.39 9.20 -10.69
C ALA A 223 -7.42 10.65 -11.20
N GLU A 224 -8.15 10.91 -12.30
CA GLU A 224 -8.35 12.24 -12.86
C GLU A 224 -9.09 13.17 -11.89
N SER A 225 -10.22 12.72 -11.32
CA SER A 225 -11.04 13.56 -10.44
C SER A 225 -10.40 13.83 -9.07
N SER A 226 -9.60 12.91 -8.55
CA SER A 226 -8.93 13.04 -7.24
C SER A 226 -7.54 13.70 -7.34
N GLY A 227 -6.92 13.70 -8.52
CA GLY A 227 -5.51 14.08 -8.68
C GLY A 227 -4.57 13.17 -7.88
N ILE A 228 -4.95 11.89 -7.69
CA ILE A 228 -4.11 10.86 -7.05
C ILE A 228 -3.80 9.80 -8.09
N ALA A 229 -2.52 9.66 -8.43
CA ALA A 229 -2.08 8.59 -9.31
C ALA A 229 -2.23 7.23 -8.59
N ILE A 230 -2.95 6.30 -9.21
CA ILE A 230 -3.06 4.91 -8.78
C ILE A 230 -2.32 4.05 -9.80
N GLN A 231 -1.35 3.26 -9.36
CA GLN A 231 -0.67 2.34 -10.26
C GLN A 231 -1.66 1.26 -10.68
N MET A 232 -1.98 1.18 -11.98
CA MET A 232 -2.85 0.17 -12.54
C MET A 232 -2.16 -0.60 -13.65
N SER A 233 -2.30 -1.93 -13.66
CA SER A 233 -1.80 -2.80 -14.71
C SER A 233 -2.81 -3.90 -15.07
N LEU A 234 -2.67 -4.42 -16.29
CA LEU A 234 -3.35 -5.64 -16.75
C LEU A 234 -2.33 -6.78 -16.71
N ALA A 235 -2.65 -7.85 -15.98
CA ALA A 235 -1.67 -8.91 -15.71
C ALA A 235 -1.44 -9.84 -16.92
N ASN A 236 -2.51 -10.11 -17.68
CA ASN A 236 -2.53 -11.09 -18.74
C ASN A 236 -3.22 -10.59 -20.02
N ALA A 237 -3.52 -9.29 -20.09
CA ALA A 237 -4.08 -8.64 -21.27
C ALA A 237 -3.24 -7.39 -21.59
N GLU A 238 -3.06 -7.04 -22.86
CA GLU A 238 -2.38 -5.79 -23.24
C GLU A 238 -3.37 -4.63 -23.24
N ARG A 239 -2.90 -3.45 -22.79
CA ARG A 239 -3.74 -2.24 -22.74
C ARG A 239 -4.11 -1.76 -24.16
N ASP A 240 -3.29 -2.08 -25.16
CA ASP A 240 -3.46 -1.70 -26.56
C ASP A 240 -4.53 -2.53 -27.31
N GLU A 241 -4.96 -3.68 -26.77
CA GLU A 241 -6.07 -4.49 -27.32
C GLU A 241 -7.45 -4.02 -26.85
N LEU A 242 -7.50 -3.10 -25.89
CA LEU A 242 -8.71 -2.45 -25.43
C LEU A 242 -8.78 -1.13 -26.21
N ASP A 243 -9.78 -0.97 -27.09
CA ASP A 243 -10.07 0.31 -27.78
C ASP A 243 -10.34 1.44 -26.74
N LEU A 244 -9.29 2.01 -26.14
CA LEU A 244 -9.28 3.03 -25.09
C LEU A 244 -8.40 4.21 -25.50
#